data_AF-A0A536P8E6-F1
#
_entry.id   AF-A0A536P8E6-F1
#
_cell.length_a   1.000
_cell.length_b   1.000
_cell.length_c   1.000
_cell.angle_alpha   90.00
_cell.angle_beta   90.00
_cell.angle_gamma   90.00
#
_symmetry.space_group_name_H-M   'P 1'
#
loop_
_entity.id
_entity.type
_entity.pdbx_description
1 polymer ?
#
loop_
_entity_poly.entity_id
_entity_poly.type
_entity_poly.pdbx_seq_one_letter_code
_entity_poly.pdbx_strand_id
1 'polypeptide(L)'
;MTTATELAEEQAEAPPTPSQRAAELARMDPQRAMLELAWPGIVGNLTSTLGQAAIFAFVGHLGAVATAAVGASWQFLFLLFPVWRSLAIGTMAHVSRRMGEGRIATAADVTRQSLVLGAVAGLAFGVFFV
;
A
#
# COMPACT_ATOMS: atom_id res chain seq x y z
N MET A 1 5.57 -40.45 -10.22
CA MET A 1 6.83 -39.72 -9.97
C MET A 1 6.65 -38.22 -9.73
N THR A 2 5.45 -37.62 -9.87
CA THR A 2 5.23 -36.17 -9.64
C THR A 2 4.87 -35.80 -8.20
N THR A 3 4.45 -36.77 -7.38
CA THR A 3 3.90 -36.52 -6.03
C THR A 3 4.97 -36.41 -4.94
N ALA A 4 6.21 -36.86 -5.19
CA ALA A 4 7.29 -36.83 -4.20
C ALA A 4 8.04 -35.49 -4.18
N THR A 5 8.00 -34.73 -5.27
CA THR A 5 8.65 -33.41 -5.39
C THR A 5 7.80 -32.31 -4.73
N GLU A 6 6.47 -32.37 -4.84
CA GLU A 6 5.56 -31.40 -4.18
C GLU A 6 5.61 -31.50 -2.64
N LEU A 7 5.74 -32.71 -2.08
CA LEU A 7 5.84 -32.91 -0.62
C LEU A 7 7.20 -32.50 -0.04
N ALA A 8 8.23 -32.37 -0.87
CA ALA A 8 9.57 -31.93 -0.48
C ALA A 8 9.71 -30.40 -0.51
N GLU A 9 8.98 -29.70 -1.39
CA GLU A 9 8.92 -28.23 -1.41
C GLU A 9 8.11 -27.66 -0.24
N GLU A 10 7.07 -28.38 0.22
CA GLU A 10 6.21 -27.93 1.33
C GLU A 10 6.89 -28.05 2.72
N GLN A 11 7.94 -28.84 2.85
CA GLN A 11 8.64 -29.10 4.13
C GLN A 11 9.98 -28.36 4.31
N ALA A 12 10.44 -27.60 3.31
CA ALA A 12 11.79 -27.01 3.31
C ALA A 12 11.84 -25.48 3.39
N GLU A 13 10.74 -24.78 3.67
CA GLU A 13 10.81 -23.35 4.02
C GLU A 13 10.94 -23.21 5.55
N ALA A 14 12.17 -23.41 6.03
CA ALA A 14 12.53 -23.08 7.41
C ALA A 14 12.05 -21.65 7.72
N PRO A 15 11.46 -21.39 8.91
CA PRO A 15 10.90 -20.09 9.22
C PRO A 15 11.95 -19.01 8.97
N PRO A 16 11.62 -17.97 8.18
CA PRO A 16 12.58 -16.96 7.79
C PRO A 16 13.21 -16.37 9.05
N THR A 17 14.54 -16.36 9.11
CA THR A 17 15.26 -15.82 10.27
C THR A 17 14.82 -14.36 10.44
N PRO A 18 14.25 -13.97 11.59
CA PRO A 18 13.78 -12.62 11.79
C PRO A 18 14.92 -11.64 11.53
N SER A 19 14.67 -10.61 10.72
CA SER A 19 15.66 -9.55 10.52
C SER A 19 16.04 -8.97 11.87
N GLN A 20 17.29 -8.52 12.03
CA GLN A 20 17.78 -7.97 13.30
C GLN A 20 16.85 -6.87 13.85
N ARG A 21 16.27 -6.08 12.95
CA ARG A 21 15.30 -5.03 13.27
C ARG A 21 13.95 -5.56 13.75
N ALA A 22 13.47 -6.68 13.20
CA ALA A 22 12.25 -7.34 13.71
C ALA A 22 12.48 -7.93 15.11
N ALA A 23 13.65 -8.50 15.37
CA ALA A 23 14.02 -9.01 16.69
C ALA A 23 14.19 -7.87 17.72
N GLU A 24 14.68 -6.72 17.32
CA GLU A 24 14.79 -5.52 18.15
C GLU A 24 13.41 -4.95 18.50
N LEU A 25 12.53 -4.80 17.50
CA LEU A 25 11.15 -4.34 17.70
C LEU A 25 10.33 -5.28 18.58
N ALA A 26 10.52 -6.60 18.45
CA ALA A 26 9.84 -7.59 19.28
C ALA A 26 10.22 -7.53 20.78
N ARG A 27 11.35 -6.89 21.11
CA ARG A 27 11.79 -6.67 22.50
C ARG A 27 11.25 -5.37 23.10
N MET A 28 10.70 -4.48 22.28
CA MET A 28 10.12 -3.22 22.74
C MET A 28 8.67 -3.42 23.21
N ASP A 29 8.16 -2.44 23.94
CA ASP A 29 6.72 -2.35 24.17
C ASP A 29 5.97 -2.26 22.82
N PRO A 30 4.86 -3.00 22.63
CA PRO A 30 4.11 -3.01 21.37
C PRO A 30 3.70 -1.63 20.88
N GLN A 31 3.38 -0.68 21.77
CA GLN A 31 3.01 0.67 21.39
C GLN A 31 4.22 1.44 20.84
N ARG A 32 5.38 1.25 21.46
CA ARG A 32 6.63 1.89 21.04
C ARG A 32 7.13 1.34 19.71
N ALA A 33 7.05 0.02 19.51
CA ALA A 33 7.40 -0.63 18.25
C ALA A 33 6.49 -0.16 17.09
N MET A 34 5.18 -0.04 17.35
CA MET A 34 4.23 0.50 16.38
C MET A 34 4.55 1.95 16.00
N LEU A 35 4.84 2.80 16.98
CA LEU A 35 5.23 4.20 16.71
C LEU A 35 6.54 4.30 15.94
N GLU A 36 7.53 3.47 16.25
CA GLU A 36 8.80 3.45 15.53
C GLU A 36 8.65 3.03 14.06
N LEU A 37 7.67 2.16 13.77
CA LEU A 37 7.34 1.77 12.40
C LEU A 37 6.47 2.81 11.68
N ALA A 38 5.52 3.43 12.38
CA ALA A 38 4.52 4.31 11.80
C ALA A 38 5.00 5.75 11.59
N TRP A 39 5.95 6.25 12.41
CA TRP A 39 6.37 7.67 12.36
C TRP A 39 6.83 8.15 10.97
N PRO A 40 7.60 7.38 10.16
CA PRO A 40 8.03 7.87 8.85
C PRO A 40 6.84 8.02 7.90
N GLY A 41 5.86 7.10 7.99
CA GLY A 41 4.63 7.15 7.21
C GLY A 41 3.73 8.32 7.60
N ILE A 42 3.63 8.63 8.91
CA ILE A 42 2.89 9.80 9.41
C ILE A 42 3.50 11.09 8.86
N VAL A 43 4.82 11.24 8.97
CA VAL A 43 5.53 12.41 8.43
C VAL A 43 5.33 12.51 6.92
N GLY A 44 5.49 11.40 6.19
CA GLY A 44 5.26 11.37 4.74
C GLY A 44 3.83 11.79 4.34
N ASN A 45 2.82 11.34 5.10
CA ASN A 45 1.42 11.72 4.86
C ASN A 45 1.16 13.21 5.14
N LEU A 46 1.74 13.73 6.23
CA LEU A 46 1.67 15.16 6.55
C LEU A 46 2.35 16.01 5.47
N THR A 47 3.55 15.64 5.03
CA THR A 47 4.26 16.32 3.95
C THR A 47 3.44 16.32 2.66
N SER A 48 2.82 15.19 2.30
CA SER A 48 1.96 15.10 1.13
C SER A 48 0.74 16.05 1.25
N THR A 49 0.10 16.09 2.42
CA THR A 49 -1.06 16.96 2.67
C THR A 49 -0.68 18.44 2.64
N LEU A 50 0.46 18.81 3.24
CA LEU A 50 0.99 20.17 3.20
C LEU A 50 1.39 20.58 1.78
N GLY A 51 1.98 19.67 1.01
CA GLY A 51 2.33 19.89 -0.40
C GLY A 51 1.09 20.22 -1.24
N GLN A 52 -0.01 19.51 -1.02
CA GLN A 52 -1.28 19.83 -1.68
C GLN A 52 -1.79 21.21 -1.28
N ALA A 53 -1.83 21.52 0.02
CA ALA A 53 -2.24 22.83 0.50
C ALA A 53 -1.40 23.96 -0.11
N ALA A 54 -0.09 23.76 -0.26
CA ALA A 54 0.80 24.71 -0.92
C ALA A 54 0.44 24.91 -2.41
N ILE A 55 0.15 23.83 -3.14
CA ILE A 55 -0.32 23.92 -4.54
C ILE A 55 -1.60 24.75 -4.64
N PHE A 56 -2.58 24.49 -3.76
CA PHE A 56 -3.81 25.27 -3.68
C PHE A 56 -3.54 26.74 -3.37
N ALA A 57 -2.60 27.03 -2.47
CA ALA A 57 -2.19 28.39 -2.17
C ALA A 57 -1.57 29.09 -3.39
N PHE A 58 -0.68 28.43 -4.14
CA PHE A 58 -0.10 28.99 -5.37
C PHE A 58 -1.16 29.27 -6.43
N VAL A 59 -2.09 28.33 -6.66
CA VAL A 59 -3.20 28.54 -7.60
C VAL A 59 -4.15 29.63 -7.11
N GLY A 60 -4.29 29.81 -5.79
CA GLY A 60 -5.00 30.91 -5.13
C GLY A 60 -4.64 32.29 -5.69
N HIS A 61 -3.36 32.50 -5.99
CA HIS A 61 -2.85 33.78 -6.52
C HIS A 61 -3.23 34.02 -7.99
N LEU A 62 -3.65 32.99 -8.74
CA LEU A 62 -4.08 33.09 -10.13
C LEU A 62 -5.55 33.54 -10.27
N GLY A 63 -6.26 33.68 -9.16
CA GLY A 63 -7.63 34.20 -9.10
C GLY A 63 -8.69 33.16 -8.75
N ALA A 64 -9.91 33.66 -8.50
CA ALA A 64 -11.02 32.85 -7.98
C ALA A 64 -11.45 31.73 -8.93
N VAL A 65 -11.47 32.00 -10.24
CA VAL A 65 -11.87 31.00 -11.26
C VAL A 65 -10.88 29.83 -11.31
N ALA A 66 -9.56 30.11 -11.30
CA ALA A 66 -8.53 29.08 -11.31
C ALA A 66 -8.59 28.21 -10.05
N THR A 67 -8.75 28.84 -8.89
CA THR A 67 -8.86 28.13 -7.61
C THR A 67 -10.11 27.26 -7.54
N ALA A 68 -11.25 27.76 -8.03
CA ALA A 68 -12.49 27.00 -8.10
C ALA A 68 -12.37 25.79 -9.04
N ALA A 69 -11.73 25.95 -10.20
CA ALA A 69 -11.49 24.85 -11.14
C ALA A 69 -10.61 23.76 -10.53
N VAL A 70 -9.50 24.12 -9.88
CA VAL A 70 -8.61 23.15 -9.22
C VAL A 70 -9.29 22.48 -8.02
N GLY A 71 -10.07 23.22 -7.23
CA GLY A 71 -10.87 22.67 -6.13
C GLY A 71 -11.90 21.66 -6.61
N ALA A 72 -12.66 21.99 -7.65
CA ALA A 72 -13.65 21.10 -8.25
C ALA A 72 -12.99 19.83 -8.83
N SER A 73 -11.85 20.00 -9.50
CA SER A 73 -11.06 18.88 -10.04
C SER A 73 -10.57 17.96 -8.92
N TRP A 74 -10.14 18.52 -7.80
CA TRP A 74 -9.68 17.76 -6.65
C TRP A 74 -10.80 16.96 -5.98
N GLN A 75 -11.98 17.55 -5.79
CA GLN A 75 -13.13 16.82 -5.26
C GLN A 75 -13.53 15.65 -6.16
N PHE A 76 -13.45 15.85 -7.47
CA PHE A 76 -13.69 14.80 -8.44
C PHE A 76 -12.67 13.64 -8.32
N LEU A 77 -11.37 13.96 -8.20
CA LEU A 77 -10.32 12.95 -7.95
C LEU A 77 -10.52 12.23 -6.60
N PHE A 78 -10.94 12.97 -5.58
CA PHE A 78 -11.20 12.42 -4.25
C PHE A 78 -12.36 11.42 -4.25
N LEU A 79 -13.35 11.61 -5.13
CA LEU A 79 -14.45 10.65 -5.32
C LEU A 79 -13.99 9.38 -6.06
N LEU A 80 -12.97 9.48 -6.91
CA LEU A 80 -12.51 8.39 -7.77
C LEU A 80 -11.51 7.45 -7.10
N PHE A 81 -10.59 8.00 -6.33
CA PHE A 81 -9.51 7.24 -5.67
C PHE A 81 -9.91 6.22 -4.58
N PRO A 82 -11.05 6.32 -3.84
CA PRO A 82 -11.36 5.41 -2.75
C PRO A 82 -11.45 3.94 -3.18
N VAL A 83 -12.00 3.68 -4.37
CA VAL A 83 -12.13 2.31 -4.92
C VAL A 83 -10.75 1.68 -5.11
N TRP A 84 -9.81 2.43 -5.70
CA TRP A 84 -8.42 1.99 -5.89
C TRP A 84 -7.67 1.85 -4.57
N ARG A 85 -7.85 2.82 -3.65
CA ARG A 85 -7.21 2.77 -2.33
C ARG A 85 -7.71 1.60 -1.49
N SER A 86 -9.00 1.25 -1.58
CA SER A 86 -9.55 0.07 -0.90
C SER A 86 -8.86 -1.21 -1.34
N LEU A 87 -8.69 -1.40 -2.65
CA LEU A 87 -7.99 -2.57 -3.21
C LEU A 87 -6.51 -2.63 -2.75
N ALA A 88 -5.83 -1.48 -2.74
CA ALA A 88 -4.44 -1.38 -2.28
C ALA A 88 -4.31 -1.73 -0.79
N ILE A 89 -5.18 -1.18 0.06
CA ILE A 89 -5.20 -1.45 1.51
C ILE A 89 -5.53 -2.92 1.79
N GLY A 90 -6.51 -3.50 1.08
CA GLY A 90 -6.87 -4.91 1.21
C GLY A 90 -5.71 -5.85 0.81
N THR A 91 -5.00 -5.51 -0.27
CA THR A 91 -3.79 -6.23 -0.69
C THR A 91 -2.70 -6.13 0.37
N MET A 92 -2.40 -4.92 0.86
CA MET A 92 -1.39 -4.71 1.90
C MET A 92 -1.70 -5.54 3.15
N ALA A 93 -2.95 -5.54 3.63
CA ALA A 93 -3.35 -6.34 4.79
C ALA A 93 -3.13 -7.85 4.55
N HIS A 94 -3.50 -8.34 3.36
CA HIS A 94 -3.35 -9.75 3.03
C HIS A 94 -1.87 -10.17 2.92
N VAL A 95 -1.04 -9.31 2.33
CA VAL A 95 0.41 -9.51 2.20
C VAL A 95 1.08 -9.44 3.56
N SER A 96 0.77 -8.44 4.39
CA SER A 96 1.32 -8.28 5.74
C SER A 96 1.04 -9.50 6.63
N ARG A 97 -0.16 -10.07 6.55
CA ARG A 97 -0.50 -11.30 7.30
C ARG A 97 0.38 -12.48 6.87
N ARG A 98 0.52 -12.73 5.57
CA ARG A 98 1.35 -13.84 5.04
C ARG A 98 2.83 -13.64 5.34
N MET A 99 3.30 -12.39 5.30
CA MET A 99 4.66 -12.05 5.69
C MET A 99 4.89 -12.31 7.19
N GLY A 100 3.91 -12.03 8.05
CA GLY A 100 3.96 -12.33 9.48
C GLY A 100 3.92 -13.84 9.81
N GLU A 101 3.29 -14.65 8.97
CA GLU A 101 3.28 -16.13 9.06
C GLU A 101 4.61 -16.77 8.62
N GLY A 102 5.59 -15.98 8.15
CA GLY A 102 6.85 -16.49 7.60
C GLY A 102 6.73 -17.14 6.22
N ARG A 103 5.56 -17.05 5.58
CA ARG A 103 5.26 -17.67 4.27
C ARG A 103 5.61 -16.72 3.13
N ILE A 104 6.90 -16.47 2.92
CA ILE A 104 7.39 -15.47 1.96
C ILE A 104 6.98 -15.82 0.53
N ALA A 105 7.10 -17.09 0.12
CA ALA A 105 6.66 -17.54 -1.21
C ALA A 105 5.17 -17.27 -1.45
N THR A 106 4.31 -17.64 -0.49
CA THR A 106 2.86 -17.38 -0.58
C THR A 106 2.57 -15.87 -0.63
N ALA A 107 3.33 -15.04 0.08
CA ALA A 107 3.13 -13.60 0.07
C ALA A 107 3.55 -12.95 -1.25
N ALA A 108 4.60 -13.48 -1.90
CA ALA A 108 5.01 -13.09 -3.25
C ALA A 108 3.92 -13.44 -4.28
N ASP A 109 3.31 -14.62 -4.18
CA ASP A 109 2.21 -15.04 -5.05
C ASP A 109 0.99 -14.13 -4.92
N VAL A 110 0.57 -13.82 -3.68
CA VAL A 110 -0.53 -12.88 -3.42
C VAL A 110 -0.20 -11.51 -4.02
N THR A 111 1.04 -11.04 -3.87
CA THR A 111 1.47 -9.77 -4.45
C THR A 111 1.38 -9.79 -5.97
N ARG A 112 1.82 -10.87 -6.62
CA ARG A 112 1.76 -11.04 -8.08
C ARG A 112 0.30 -11.06 -8.56
N GLN A 113 -0.57 -11.77 -7.87
CA GLN A 113 -2.00 -11.82 -8.19
C GLN A 113 -2.66 -10.45 -8.02
N SER A 114 -2.39 -9.75 -6.93
CA SER A 114 -2.90 -8.40 -6.71
C SER A 114 -2.37 -7.40 -7.73
N LEU A 115 -1.14 -7.55 -8.21
CA LEU A 115 -0.59 -6.70 -9.27
C LEU A 115 -1.32 -6.91 -10.60
N VAL A 116 -1.55 -8.17 -10.99
CA VAL A 116 -2.33 -8.50 -12.19
C VAL A 116 -3.77 -8.00 -12.05
N LEU A 117 -4.39 -8.22 -10.89
CA LEU A 117 -5.75 -7.74 -10.61
C LEU A 117 -5.83 -6.21 -10.67
N GLY A 118 -4.88 -5.51 -10.08
CA GLY A 118 -4.77 -4.06 -10.14
C GLY A 118 -4.56 -3.53 -11.56
N ALA A 119 -3.73 -4.20 -12.36
CA ALA A 119 -3.51 -3.84 -13.76
C ALA A 119 -4.78 -4.03 -14.61
N VAL A 120 -5.48 -5.17 -14.45
CA VAL A 120 -6.74 -5.44 -15.16
C VAL A 120 -7.83 -4.47 -14.73
N ALA A 121 -7.99 -4.23 -13.43
CA ALA A 121 -8.98 -3.28 -12.90
C ALA A 121 -8.67 -1.85 -13.35
N GLY A 122 -7.40 -1.45 -13.36
CA GLY A 122 -6.94 -0.15 -13.85
C GLY A 122 -7.19 0.04 -15.34
N LEU A 123 -6.88 -0.96 -16.16
CA LEU A 123 -7.15 -0.94 -17.61
C LEU A 123 -8.66 -0.89 -17.90
N ALA A 124 -9.45 -1.73 -17.23
CA ALA A 124 -10.90 -1.71 -17.38
C ALA A 124 -11.46 -0.33 -17.03
N PHE A 125 -11.07 0.23 -15.90
CA PHE A 125 -11.50 1.56 -15.50
C PHE A 125 -11.06 2.64 -16.49
N GLY A 126 -9.80 2.62 -16.94
CA GLY A 126 -9.32 3.54 -17.96
C GLY A 126 -10.14 3.49 -19.26
N VAL A 127 -10.53 2.29 -19.71
CA VAL A 127 -11.33 2.10 -20.93
C VAL A 127 -12.80 2.51 -20.75
N PHE A 128 -13.40 2.24 -19.58
CA PHE A 128 -14.81 2.59 -19.33
C PHE A 128 -15.03 4.05 -18.93
N PHE A 129 -13.99 4.70 -18.42
CA PHE A 129 -14.05 6.08 -17.91
C PHE A 129 -13.58 7.14 -18.91
N VAL A 130 -12.65 6.79 -19.81
CA VAL A 130 -12.28 7.62 -20.99
C VAL A 130 -13.38 7.56 -22.04
#